data_AF-A0A7Z1SEM1-F1
#
_entry.id   AF-A0A7Z1SEM1-F1
#
_cell.length_a   1.000
_cell.length_b   1.000
_cell.length_c   1.000
_cell.angle_alpha   90.00
_cell.angle_beta   90.00
_cell.angle_gamma   90.00
#
_symmetry.space_group_name_H-M   'P 1'
#
loop_
_entity.id
_entity.type
_entity.pdbx_description
1 polymer ?
#
loop_
_entity_poly.entity_id
_entity_poly.type
_entity_poly.pdbx_seq_one_letter_code
_entity_poly.pdbx_strand_id
1 'polypeptide(L)'
;QNEKGLTLLDFEDYAFDGVPINEFANNEDRTGAYEPVLDSIDAYDLSQSELANYQQDTMDAILLIKGNPYTGTAQNDLDEDGNIVPNSRLAVSLAFKKARIMILDDKPNPNGSEPDAKYLIKEYDSEGAETYKKRLVNDILRFTFTPDTLDANFSGTQSGESMK
;
A
#
# COMPACT_ATOMS: atom_id res chain seq x y z
N GLN A 1 -16.89 -75.65 -10.68
CA GLN A 1 -17.05 -74.54 -9.72
C GLN A 1 -17.16 -73.28 -10.56
N ASN A 2 -18.25 -72.52 -10.41
CA ASN A 2 -18.54 -71.33 -11.20
C ASN A 2 -17.53 -70.22 -10.88
N GLU A 3 -16.74 -69.80 -11.86
CA GLU A 3 -15.95 -68.58 -11.76
C GLU A 3 -16.91 -67.37 -11.82
N LYS A 4 -17.27 -66.88 -10.62
CA LYS A 4 -17.87 -65.54 -10.47
C LYS A 4 -16.76 -64.50 -10.56
N GLY A 5 -16.44 -64.10 -11.79
CA GLY A 5 -15.62 -62.93 -12.09
C GLY A 5 -16.45 -61.82 -12.72
N LEU A 6 -16.01 -60.57 -12.63
CA LEU A 6 -16.53 -59.50 -13.48
C LEU A 6 -16.23 -59.86 -14.94
N THR A 7 -17.28 -60.14 -15.69
CA THR A 7 -17.23 -60.33 -17.13
C THR A 7 -17.65 -59.02 -17.78
N LEU A 8 -16.81 -58.48 -18.67
CA LEU A 8 -17.15 -57.29 -19.45
C LEU A 8 -18.40 -57.60 -20.28
N LEU A 9 -19.51 -56.91 -19.98
CA LEU A 9 -20.81 -57.15 -20.59
C LEU A 9 -20.92 -56.48 -21.96
N ASP A 10 -20.36 -55.28 -22.09
CA ASP A 10 -20.41 -54.49 -23.30
C ASP A 10 -19.33 -53.39 -23.26
N PHE A 11 -18.79 -53.04 -24.41
CA PHE A 11 -17.89 -51.91 -24.61
C PHE A 11 -18.42 -51.13 -25.82
N GLU A 12 -19.07 -50.00 -25.56
CA GLU A 12 -19.51 -49.12 -26.62
C GLU A 12 -18.34 -48.22 -26.98
N ASP A 13 -17.70 -48.52 -28.11
CA ASP A 13 -16.58 -47.77 -28.63
C ASP A 13 -17.05 -46.34 -28.94
N TYR A 14 -16.36 -45.34 -28.41
CA TYR A 14 -16.70 -43.96 -28.75
C TYR A 14 -16.23 -43.72 -30.19
N ALA A 15 -17.09 -43.15 -31.04
CA ALA A 15 -16.86 -43.09 -32.49
C ALA A 15 -15.66 -42.22 -32.94
N PHE A 16 -14.96 -41.58 -32.01
CA PHE A 16 -13.75 -40.82 -32.27
C PHE A 16 -12.56 -41.63 -31.72
N ASP A 17 -11.36 -41.45 -32.26
CA ASP A 17 -10.17 -42.18 -31.78
C ASP A 17 -9.29 -41.26 -30.90
N GLY A 18 -9.89 -40.28 -30.22
CA GLY A 18 -9.21 -39.45 -29.22
C GLY A 18 -10.10 -38.77 -28.17
N VAL A 19 -9.51 -38.26 -27.09
CA VAL A 19 -10.22 -37.50 -26.06
C VAL A 19 -10.99 -36.32 -26.70
N PRO A 20 -12.31 -36.16 -26.49
CA PRO A 20 -13.12 -35.12 -27.14
C PRO A 20 -12.96 -33.75 -26.45
N ILE A 21 -11.71 -33.32 -26.25
CA ILE A 21 -11.35 -32.01 -25.71
C ILE A 21 -10.44 -31.35 -26.73
N ASN A 22 -10.91 -30.25 -27.30
CA ASN A 22 -10.09 -29.39 -28.15
C ASN A 22 -9.45 -28.31 -27.27
N GLU A 23 -8.16 -28.46 -26.98
CA GLU A 23 -7.38 -27.43 -26.28
C GLU A 23 -7.04 -26.28 -27.24
N PHE A 24 -7.34 -25.05 -26.83
CA PHE A 24 -6.89 -23.84 -27.50
C PHE A 24 -5.75 -23.24 -26.69
N ALA A 25 -4.52 -23.54 -27.09
CA ALA A 25 -3.33 -22.94 -26.50
C ALA A 25 -3.17 -21.49 -27.00
N ASN A 26 -2.93 -20.56 -26.07
CA ASN A 26 -2.72 -19.15 -26.38
C ASN A 26 -1.32 -18.90 -27.00
N ASN A 27 -0.30 -19.58 -26.49
CA ASN A 27 1.09 -19.56 -26.93
C ASN A 27 1.74 -20.94 -26.70
N GLU A 28 2.99 -21.12 -27.13
CA GLU A 28 3.74 -22.38 -26.98
C GLU A 28 3.88 -22.78 -25.49
N ASP A 29 4.06 -21.79 -24.61
CA ASP A 29 4.24 -21.97 -23.18
C ASP A 29 2.92 -22.20 -22.41
N ARG A 30 1.76 -22.10 -23.07
CA ARG A 30 0.40 -22.20 -22.49
C ARG A 30 0.13 -21.19 -21.36
N THR A 31 0.79 -20.05 -21.40
CA THR A 31 0.72 -18.99 -20.40
C THR A 31 -0.24 -17.88 -20.81
N GLY A 32 -0.88 -17.26 -19.82
CA GLY A 32 -1.69 -16.06 -19.99
C GLY A 32 -0.85 -14.83 -20.33
N ALA A 33 -1.42 -13.88 -21.06
CA ALA A 33 -0.71 -12.64 -21.43
C ALA A 33 -0.31 -11.75 -20.22
N TYR A 34 -0.98 -11.92 -19.07
CA TYR A 34 -0.72 -11.16 -17.84
C TYR A 34 0.28 -11.85 -16.90
N GLU A 35 0.56 -13.14 -17.10
CA GLU A 35 1.45 -13.90 -16.21
C GLU A 35 2.88 -13.35 -16.16
N PRO A 36 3.49 -12.86 -17.28
CA PRO A 36 4.83 -12.27 -17.24
C PRO A 36 4.92 -10.95 -16.49
N VAL A 37 3.79 -10.27 -16.25
CA VAL A 37 3.75 -8.93 -15.64
C VAL A 37 3.12 -8.92 -14.25
N LEU A 38 2.80 -10.09 -13.70
CA LEU A 38 2.12 -10.20 -12.40
C LEU A 38 2.90 -9.51 -11.29
N ASP A 39 4.23 -9.68 -11.26
CA ASP A 39 5.11 -9.01 -10.30
C ASP A 39 5.04 -7.47 -10.40
N SER A 40 4.93 -6.94 -11.62
CA SER A 40 4.81 -5.49 -11.86
C SER A 40 3.44 -4.96 -11.43
N ILE A 41 2.39 -5.76 -11.58
CA ILE A 41 1.03 -5.43 -11.10
C ILE A 41 1.02 -5.42 -9.57
N ASP A 42 1.59 -6.43 -8.92
CA ASP A 42 1.69 -6.49 -7.46
C ASP A 42 2.49 -5.31 -6.91
N ALA A 43 3.60 -4.95 -7.55
CA ALA A 43 4.40 -3.77 -7.18
C ALA A 43 3.62 -2.46 -7.33
N TYR A 44 2.77 -2.35 -8.37
CA TYR A 44 1.92 -1.19 -8.58
C TYR A 44 0.86 -1.06 -7.48
N ASP A 45 0.17 -2.16 -7.15
CA ASP A 45 -0.86 -2.20 -6.12
C ASP A 45 -0.28 -1.90 -4.73
N LEU A 46 0.90 -2.43 -4.42
CA LEU A 46 1.63 -2.12 -3.21
C LEU A 46 1.97 -0.62 -3.13
N SER A 47 2.49 -0.04 -4.22
CA SER A 47 2.85 1.38 -4.26
C SER A 47 1.63 2.29 -4.07
N GLN A 48 0.47 1.92 -4.62
CA GLN A 48 -0.77 2.66 -4.40
C GLN A 48 -1.26 2.55 -2.95
N SER A 49 -1.15 1.36 -2.36
CA SER A 49 -1.51 1.12 -0.96
C SER A 49 -0.60 1.91 -0.01
N GLU A 50 0.70 1.95 -0.27
CA GLU A 50 1.65 2.77 0.50
C GLU A 50 1.33 4.27 0.42
N LEU A 51 0.98 4.79 -0.76
CA LEU A 51 0.58 6.18 -0.91
C LEU A 51 -0.66 6.50 -0.08
N ALA A 52 -1.67 5.62 -0.10
CA ALA A 52 -2.88 5.80 0.70
C ALA A 52 -2.57 5.79 2.19
N ASN A 53 -1.70 4.89 2.66
CA ASN A 53 -1.25 4.83 4.04
C ASN A 53 -0.46 6.08 4.42
N TYR A 54 0.42 6.57 3.55
CA TYR A 54 1.17 7.79 3.79
C TYR A 54 0.25 9.02 3.95
N GLN A 55 -0.79 9.13 3.12
CA GLN A 55 -1.78 10.21 3.24
C GLN A 55 -2.54 10.12 4.57
N GLN A 56 -2.95 8.91 4.97
CA GLN A 56 -3.60 8.69 6.27
C GLN A 56 -2.66 9.04 7.43
N ASP A 57 -1.43 8.53 7.44
CA ASP A 57 -0.39 8.83 8.44
C ASP A 57 -0.12 10.34 8.55
N THR A 58 -0.13 11.05 7.42
CA THR A 58 0.08 12.50 7.37
C THR A 58 -1.10 13.26 7.97
N MET A 59 -2.34 12.83 7.69
CA MET A 59 -3.54 13.41 8.32
C MET A 59 -3.58 13.13 9.83
N ASP A 60 -3.06 11.97 10.24
CA ASP A 60 -3.02 11.51 11.63
C ASP A 60 -1.79 11.97 12.42
N ALA A 61 -0.94 12.80 11.82
CA ALA A 61 0.36 13.21 12.36
C ALA A 61 0.30 13.85 13.75
N ILE A 62 1.37 13.64 14.53
CA ILE A 62 1.51 14.19 15.88
C ILE A 62 1.98 15.65 15.79
N LEU A 63 1.32 16.55 16.52
CA LEU A 63 1.77 17.94 16.66
C LEU A 63 2.89 18.02 17.69
N LEU A 64 4.09 18.39 17.25
CA LEU A 64 5.24 18.66 18.10
C LEU A 64 5.28 20.15 18.44
N ILE A 65 5.31 20.48 19.73
CA ILE A 65 5.48 21.84 20.25
C ILE A 65 6.80 21.89 21.02
N LYS A 66 7.76 22.65 20.52
CA LYS A 66 9.04 22.95 21.18
C LYS A 66 8.89 24.22 22.01
N GLY A 67 9.51 24.28 23.19
CA GLY A 67 9.65 25.53 23.95
C GLY A 67 8.49 25.88 24.88
N ASN A 68 7.56 24.95 25.10
CA ASN A 68 6.53 25.14 26.11
C ASN A 68 7.00 24.56 27.46
N PRO A 69 7.15 25.38 28.52
CA PRO A 69 7.50 24.87 29.83
C PRO A 69 6.41 23.92 30.34
N TYR A 70 6.86 22.81 30.92
CA TYR A 70 6.09 21.78 31.61
C TYR A 70 4.80 22.32 32.28
N THR A 71 3.62 21.87 31.83
CA THR A 71 2.32 22.44 32.21
C THR A 71 1.62 21.77 33.40
N GLY A 72 2.27 20.81 34.07
CA GLY A 72 1.74 20.19 35.29
C GLY A 72 2.07 21.04 36.53
N THR A 73 1.06 21.62 37.17
CA THR A 73 1.22 22.48 38.35
C THR A 73 1.10 21.73 39.69
N ALA A 74 0.63 20.47 39.68
CA ALA A 74 0.52 19.66 40.90
C ALA A 74 1.87 19.03 41.31
N GLN A 75 2.12 18.97 42.61
CA GLN A 75 3.36 18.43 43.20
C GLN A 75 3.48 16.90 43.12
N ASN A 76 2.36 16.18 43.18
CA ASN A 76 2.31 14.72 43.16
C ASN A 76 1.46 14.22 41.97
N ASP A 77 1.88 13.09 41.38
CA ASP A 77 1.19 12.51 40.22
C ASP A 77 -0.03 11.66 40.56
N LEU A 78 -0.08 11.16 41.80
CA LEU A 78 -1.11 10.29 42.33
C LEU A 78 -1.63 10.86 43.66
N ASP A 79 -2.93 10.74 43.87
CA ASP A 79 -3.58 11.00 45.16
C ASP A 79 -3.27 9.87 46.18
N GLU A 80 -3.57 10.08 47.46
CA GLU A 80 -3.43 9.06 48.52
C GLU A 80 -4.21 7.77 48.22
N ASP A 81 -5.26 7.86 47.39
CA ASP A 81 -6.09 6.73 46.93
C ASP A 81 -5.56 6.04 45.65
N GLY A 82 -4.39 6.46 45.13
CA GLY A 82 -3.78 5.91 43.92
C GLY A 82 -4.43 6.35 42.60
N ASN A 83 -5.36 7.32 42.65
CA ASN A 83 -5.97 7.91 41.47
C ASN A 83 -5.08 9.01 40.86
N ILE A 84 -5.20 9.21 39.55
CA ILE A 84 -4.45 10.26 38.83
C ILE A 84 -5.10 11.61 39.10
N VAL A 85 -4.36 12.54 39.70
CA VAL A 85 -4.81 13.93 39.94
C VAL A 85 -5.07 14.63 38.61
N PRO A 86 -6.23 15.27 38.38
CA PRO A 86 -6.59 15.87 37.08
C PRO A 86 -5.58 16.89 36.52
N ASN A 87 -4.75 17.49 37.38
CA ASN A 87 -3.74 18.51 37.02
C ASN A 87 -2.29 18.05 37.28
N SER A 88 -2.04 16.75 37.45
CA SER A 88 -0.68 16.23 37.56
C SER A 88 0.06 16.16 36.24
N ARG A 89 1.39 16.05 36.31
CA ARG A 89 2.25 15.91 35.13
C ARG A 89 1.88 14.65 34.35
N LEU A 90 1.53 13.57 35.06
CA LEU A 90 1.04 12.34 34.46
C LEU A 90 -0.33 12.51 33.76
N ALA A 91 -1.28 13.22 34.37
CA ALA A 91 -2.60 13.45 33.77
C ALA A 91 -2.52 14.27 32.49
N VAL A 92 -1.75 15.35 32.54
CA VAL A 92 -1.58 16.30 31.44
C VAL A 92 -0.80 15.65 30.28
N SER A 93 0.25 14.87 30.57
CA SER A 93 0.96 14.10 29.54
C SER A 93 0.09 12.99 28.92
N LEU A 94 -0.78 12.34 29.72
CA LEU A 94 -1.76 11.39 29.19
C LEU A 94 -2.81 12.07 28.30
N ALA A 95 -3.26 13.28 28.68
CA ALA A 95 -4.16 14.09 27.87
C ALA A 95 -3.49 14.50 26.54
N PHE A 96 -2.23 14.92 26.57
CA PHE A 96 -1.47 15.22 25.35
C PHE A 96 -1.24 14.00 24.47
N LYS A 97 -0.95 12.83 25.06
CA LYS A 97 -0.87 11.56 24.32
C LYS A 97 -2.19 11.23 23.62
N LYS A 98 -3.34 11.42 24.30
CA LYS A 98 -4.67 11.22 23.70
C LYS A 98 -4.97 12.26 22.62
N ALA A 99 -4.53 13.51 22.80
CA ALA A 99 -4.70 14.59 21.84
C ALA A 99 -3.70 14.55 20.67
N ARG A 100 -2.78 13.57 20.63
CA ARG A 100 -1.68 13.49 19.65
C ARG A 100 -0.80 14.74 19.62
N ILE A 101 -0.51 15.28 20.79
CA ILE A 101 0.41 16.41 20.98
C ILE A 101 1.65 15.90 21.71
N MET A 102 2.82 16.27 21.21
CA MET A 102 4.10 16.05 21.88
C MET A 102 4.70 17.40 22.24
N ILE A 103 5.06 17.58 23.51
CA ILE A 103 5.70 18.81 23.98
C ILE A 103 7.15 18.49 24.30
N LEU A 104 8.06 19.26 23.73
CA LEU A 104 9.47 19.24 24.07
C LEU A 104 9.79 20.45 24.94
N ASP A 105 10.24 20.15 26.15
CA ASP A 105 10.74 21.16 27.08
C ASP A 105 12.06 21.72 26.54
N ASP A 106 12.15 23.04 26.54
CA ASP A 106 13.38 23.73 26.22
C ASP A 106 14.14 23.93 27.52
N LYS A 107 15.09 23.01 27.77
CA LYS A 107 16.05 23.14 28.87
C LYS A 107 16.58 24.58 28.87
N PRO A 108 16.67 25.27 30.02
CA PRO A 108 16.89 26.72 30.05
C PRO A 108 18.12 27.11 29.25
N ASN A 109 17.88 27.60 28.04
CA ASN A 109 18.90 28.07 27.14
C ASN A 109 19.19 29.52 27.52
N PRO A 110 20.46 29.93 27.68
CA PRO A 110 20.81 31.28 28.12
C PRO A 110 20.32 32.41 27.18
N ASN A 111 19.89 32.08 25.97
CA ASN A 111 19.40 33.02 24.95
C ASN A 111 17.86 33.05 24.80
N GLY A 112 17.12 32.40 25.71
CA GLY A 112 15.66 32.30 25.64
C GLY A 112 15.17 31.05 24.90
N SER A 113 13.88 30.76 25.01
CA SER A 113 13.29 29.63 24.30
C SER A 113 12.98 30.00 22.86
N GLU A 114 13.28 29.10 21.92
CA GLU A 114 12.83 29.21 20.52
C GLU A 114 11.58 28.34 20.36
N PRO A 115 10.38 28.88 20.65
CA PRO A 115 9.15 28.13 20.49
C PRO A 115 8.93 27.83 19.01
N ASP A 116 8.64 26.57 18.71
CA ASP A 116 8.38 26.10 17.35
C ASP A 116 7.28 25.03 17.39
N ALA A 117 6.48 24.94 16.35
CA ALA A 117 5.40 23.95 16.25
C ALA A 117 5.42 23.30 14.87
N LYS A 118 5.57 21.97 14.84
CA LYS A 118 5.72 21.19 13.61
C LYS A 118 4.92 19.89 13.69
N TYR A 119 4.33 19.47 12.58
CA TYR A 119 3.78 18.13 12.49
C TYR A 119 4.90 17.13 12.24
N LEU A 120 4.92 16.06 13.04
CA LEU A 120 5.83 14.94 12.82
C LEU A 120 5.25 14.05 11.73
N ILE A 121 5.70 14.32 10.50
CA ILE A 121 5.40 13.51 9.31
C ILE A 121 6.66 12.76 8.90
N LYS A 122 6.49 11.56 8.34
CA LYS A 122 7.60 10.86 7.68
C LYS A 122 7.94 11.62 6.40
N GLU A 123 9.21 11.79 6.06
CA GLU A 123 9.58 12.28 4.73
C GLU A 123 9.20 11.23 3.68
N TYR A 124 8.43 11.64 2.68
CA TYR A 124 8.05 10.80 1.55
C TYR A 124 8.23 11.57 0.26
N ASP A 125 8.97 10.98 -0.68
CA ASP A 125 9.18 11.53 -2.01
C ASP A 125 8.01 11.15 -2.92
N SER A 126 7.00 12.01 -2.98
CA SER A 126 5.83 11.80 -3.84
C SER A 126 6.17 11.83 -5.33
N GLU A 127 7.17 12.60 -5.73
CA GLU A 127 7.56 12.77 -7.14
C GLU A 127 8.30 11.52 -7.64
N GLY A 128 9.24 11.00 -6.85
CA GLY A 128 9.91 9.73 -7.12
C GLY A 128 8.93 8.56 -7.17
N ALA A 129 7.98 8.49 -6.24
CA ALA A 129 6.95 7.46 -6.21
C ALA A 129 6.01 7.51 -7.44
N GLU A 130 5.62 8.71 -7.90
CA GLU A 130 4.81 8.85 -9.10
C GLU A 130 5.59 8.43 -10.37
N THR A 131 6.86 8.80 -10.45
CA THR A 131 7.75 8.39 -11.54
C THR A 131 7.91 6.87 -11.59
N TYR A 132 8.08 6.23 -10.43
CA TYR A 132 8.15 4.77 -10.32
C TYR A 132 6.86 4.09 -10.80
N LYS A 133 5.69 4.59 -10.40
CA LYS A 133 4.40 4.06 -10.86
C LYS A 133 4.21 4.20 -12.37
N LYS A 134 4.58 5.34 -12.95
CA LYS A 134 4.55 5.55 -14.42
C LYS A 134 5.43 4.53 -15.13
N ARG A 135 6.61 4.23 -14.59
CA ARG A 135 7.48 3.19 -15.13
C ARG A 135 6.84 1.80 -15.06
N LEU A 136 6.24 1.42 -13.93
CA LEU A 136 5.56 0.13 -13.80
C LEU A 136 4.42 -0.02 -14.81
N VAL A 137 3.60 1.02 -14.99
CA VAL A 137 2.51 1.00 -15.99
C VAL A 137 3.07 0.84 -17.40
N ASN A 138 4.13 1.58 -17.76
CA ASN A 138 4.77 1.46 -19.07
C ASN A 138 5.37 0.07 -19.29
N ASP A 139 6.00 -0.52 -18.27
CA ASP A 139 6.57 -1.87 -18.36
C ASP A 139 5.44 -2.91 -18.53
N ILE A 140 4.34 -2.80 -17.77
CA ILE A 140 3.16 -3.66 -17.92
C ILE A 140 2.63 -3.59 -19.36
N LEU A 141 2.30 -2.39 -19.85
CA LEU A 141 1.73 -2.19 -21.18
C LEU A 141 2.65 -2.72 -22.29
N ARG A 142 3.97 -2.54 -22.13
CA ARG A 142 4.96 -3.04 -23.08
C ARG A 142 5.03 -4.57 -23.12
N PHE A 143 4.95 -5.24 -21.98
CA PHE A 143 5.04 -6.70 -21.92
C PHE A 143 3.71 -7.40 -22.23
N THR A 144 2.57 -6.75 -21.98
CA THR A 144 1.24 -7.26 -22.37
C THR A 144 0.87 -6.87 -23.80
N PHE A 145 1.77 -6.21 -24.55
CA PHE A 145 1.53 -5.68 -25.90
C PHE A 145 0.25 -4.85 -25.99
N THR A 146 -0.10 -4.16 -24.91
CA THR A 146 -1.32 -3.37 -24.82
C THR A 146 -0.98 -1.92 -25.22
N PRO A 147 -1.63 -1.36 -26.24
CA PRO A 147 -1.37 0.03 -26.63
C PRO A 147 -1.83 0.98 -25.52
N ASP A 148 -1.00 1.98 -25.21
CA ASP A 148 -1.38 3.03 -24.28
C ASP A 148 -2.37 4.01 -24.95
N THR A 149 -3.64 3.92 -24.56
CA THR A 149 -4.70 4.78 -25.10
C THR A 149 -4.67 6.21 -24.58
N LEU A 150 -3.86 6.49 -23.54
CA LEU A 150 -3.73 7.80 -22.91
C LEU A 150 -2.43 8.52 -23.30
N ASP A 151 -1.58 7.91 -24.12
CA ASP A 151 -0.35 8.55 -24.60
C ASP A 151 -0.71 9.80 -25.42
N ALA A 152 -0.24 10.96 -24.94
CA ALA A 152 -0.47 12.25 -25.60
C ALA A 152 0.08 12.28 -27.03
N ASN A 153 1.08 11.43 -27.36
CA ASN A 153 1.60 11.30 -28.73
C ASN A 153 0.65 10.52 -29.66
N PHE A 154 -0.28 9.73 -29.12
CA PHE A 154 -1.27 8.99 -29.90
C PHE A 154 -2.33 9.93 -30.52
N SER A 155 -2.65 11.04 -29.85
CA SER A 155 -3.67 12.02 -30.31
C SER A 155 -3.12 13.10 -31.26
N GLY A 156 -1.81 13.32 -31.34
CA GLY A 156 -1.20 14.44 -32.09
C GLY A 156 -0.74 14.11 -33.51
N THR A 157 -0.53 12.83 -33.82
CA THR A 157 -0.04 12.35 -35.13
C THR A 157 -0.89 11.18 -35.62
N GLN A 158 -2.15 11.47 -35.91
CA GLN A 158 -3.07 10.56 -36.61
C GLN A 158 -2.70 10.47 -38.10
N SER A 159 -1.48 10.02 -38.39
CA SER A 159 -1.12 9.48 -39.71
C SER A 159 -1.41 7.98 -39.68
N GLY A 160 -1.92 7.41 -40.77
CA GLY A 160 -2.30 5.99 -40.86
C GLY A 160 -1.20 4.95 -40.60
N GLU A 161 0.03 5.39 -40.33
CA GLU A 161 1.16 4.58 -39.83
C GLU A 161 1.15 4.41 -38.30
N SER A 162 0.56 5.34 -37.53
CA SER A 162 0.50 5.28 -36.05
C SER A 162 -0.57 4.32 -35.52
N MET A 163 -1.44 3.80 -36.39
CA MET A 163 -2.55 2.89 -36.06
C MET A 163 -2.37 1.48 -36.65
N LYS A 164 -1.17 1.16 -37.17
CA LYS A 164 -0.86 -0.12 -37.80
C LYS A 164 -0.05 -1.04 -36.89
#